data_AF-A0A2J8SIK4-F1
#
_entry.id   AF-A0A2J8SIK4-F1
#
_cell.length_a   1.000
_cell.length_b   1.000
_cell.length_c   1.000
_cell.angle_alpha   90.00
_cell.angle_beta   90.00
_cell.angle_gamma   90.00
#
_symmetry.space_group_name_H-M   'P 1'
#
loop_
_entity.id
_entity.type
_entity.pdbx_description
1 polymer ?
#
loop_
_entity_poly.entity_id
_entity_poly.type
_entity_poly.pdbx_seq_one_letter_code
_entity_poly.pdbx_strand_id
1 'polypeptide(L)'
;MSSPLASLSKTRKVPLPSEPVNPGRRGIRIYGDVPASHNSELMASMTRKLWDLEQQVKAQTDEILSKDRKIAALEDLVQTLQPHPAEATLQRQEELETMCVQLQRQVREMERFLGDYGLQWVGEPMDQEDSESKTVSEDGERDWMTAKKFWKPGDSLAPPEVDFDRLLASLQDLSELVVEGDTQVTPVPGGARLRTLEPIPLKLYRN
;
A
#
# COMPACT_ATOMS: atom_id res chain seq x y z
N MET A 1 12.05 3.98 -19.05
CA MET A 1 10.86 3.47 -19.77
C MET A 1 10.43 4.57 -20.71
N SER A 2 10.50 4.33 -22.02
CA SER A 2 10.36 5.35 -23.07
C SER A 2 8.90 5.77 -23.31
N SER A 3 8.67 7.07 -23.40
CA SER A 3 7.40 7.72 -23.70
C SER A 3 6.89 7.39 -25.11
N PRO A 4 5.58 7.14 -25.32
CA PRO A 4 5.01 6.92 -26.65
C PRO A 4 4.05 8.06 -27.06
N LEU A 5 4.56 9.22 -27.45
CA LEU A 5 3.74 10.27 -28.07
C LEU A 5 4.54 11.02 -29.14
N ALA A 6 4.82 10.35 -30.25
CA ALA A 6 5.37 11.01 -31.44
C ALA A 6 4.99 10.23 -32.69
N SER A 7 3.71 10.22 -33.08
CA SER A 7 3.36 9.85 -34.47
C SER A 7 1.91 10.19 -34.80
N LEU A 8 1.58 11.44 -35.10
CA LEU A 8 0.44 11.78 -35.96
C LEU A 8 0.65 13.16 -36.63
N SER A 9 1.58 13.24 -37.57
CA SER A 9 1.59 14.30 -38.58
C SER A 9 1.68 13.65 -39.96
N LYS A 10 0.53 13.23 -40.49
CA LYS A 10 0.44 12.78 -41.88
C LYS A 10 -0.86 13.30 -42.49
N THR A 11 -0.86 14.58 -42.83
CA THR A 11 -1.82 15.15 -43.79
C THR A 11 -1.60 14.46 -45.14
N ARG A 12 -2.41 13.43 -45.42
CA ARG A 12 -2.47 12.81 -46.74
C ARG A 12 -3.28 13.76 -47.64
N LYS A 13 -2.59 14.56 -48.46
CA LYS A 13 -3.22 15.25 -49.59
C LYS A 13 -3.79 14.18 -50.52
N VAL A 14 -5.10 14.16 -50.68
CA VAL A 14 -5.83 13.33 -51.64
C VAL A 14 -5.71 14.00 -53.02
N PRO A 15 -5.19 13.33 -54.06
CA PRO A 15 -5.23 13.85 -55.42
C PRO A 15 -6.65 13.77 -55.98
N LEU A 16 -7.15 14.89 -56.54
CA LEU A 16 -8.38 14.91 -57.33
C LEU A 16 -8.20 14.04 -58.59
N PRO A 17 -9.22 13.29 -59.04
CA PRO A 17 -9.14 12.50 -60.26
C PRO A 17 -9.06 13.40 -61.51
N SER A 18 -8.10 13.11 -62.38
CA SER A 18 -7.87 13.73 -63.68
C SER A 18 -9.01 13.41 -64.67
N GLU A 19 -9.49 14.43 -65.40
CA GLU A 19 -10.36 14.28 -66.58
C GLU A 19 -9.65 13.50 -67.71
N PRO A 20 -10.39 12.71 -68.52
CA PRO A 20 -9.83 12.07 -69.69
C PRO A 20 -9.71 13.07 -70.85
N VAL A 21 -8.45 13.37 -71.22
CA VAL A 21 -8.11 13.92 -72.54
C VAL A 21 -8.39 12.86 -73.61
N ASN A 22 -9.20 13.20 -74.60
CA ASN A 22 -9.32 12.45 -75.85
C ASN A 22 -9.02 13.37 -77.04
N PRO A 23 -8.11 12.99 -77.97
CA PRO A 23 -7.79 13.79 -79.14
C PRO A 23 -8.65 13.36 -80.34
N GLY A 24 -9.09 14.30 -81.17
CA GLY A 24 -9.49 13.97 -82.55
C GLY A 24 -10.67 14.72 -83.16
N ARG A 25 -10.38 15.90 -83.72
CA ARG A 25 -10.84 16.42 -85.03
C ARG A 25 -12.17 15.90 -85.63
N ARG A 26 -13.10 16.83 -85.84
CA ARG A 26 -13.58 17.30 -87.17
C ARG A 26 -14.48 18.52 -86.98
N GLY A 27 -14.19 19.58 -87.73
CA GLY A 27 -14.84 20.88 -87.58
C GLY A 27 -16.23 20.97 -88.22
N ILE A 28 -16.97 22.01 -87.81
CA ILE A 28 -17.89 22.85 -88.59
C ILE A 28 -18.17 24.08 -87.70
N ARG A 29 -18.04 25.28 -88.28
CA ARG A 29 -18.37 26.56 -87.63
C ARG A 29 -19.88 26.75 -87.65
N ILE A 30 -20.54 27.02 -86.52
CA ILE A 30 -21.73 27.90 -86.41
C ILE A 30 -21.74 28.42 -84.96
N TYR A 31 -21.78 29.74 -84.76
CA TYR A 31 -22.11 30.36 -83.48
C TYR A 31 -23.54 29.95 -83.12
N GLY A 32 -23.66 28.88 -82.33
CA GLY A 32 -24.91 28.47 -81.71
C GLY A 32 -25.00 29.12 -80.34
N ASP A 33 -26.00 29.96 -80.18
CA ASP A 33 -26.41 30.60 -78.93
C ASP A 33 -26.55 29.54 -77.83
N VAL A 34 -25.57 29.49 -76.91
CA VAL A 34 -25.72 28.70 -75.67
C VAL A 34 -26.72 29.47 -74.84
N PRO A 35 -27.85 28.87 -74.43
CA PRO A 35 -28.84 29.61 -73.66
C PRO A 35 -28.17 30.05 -72.36
N ALA A 36 -28.04 31.36 -72.17
CA ALA A 36 -27.42 31.98 -71.00
C ALA A 36 -28.00 31.48 -69.66
N SER A 37 -29.18 30.86 -69.69
CA SER A 37 -29.84 30.19 -68.57
C SER A 37 -29.03 29.01 -68.00
N HIS A 38 -28.32 28.22 -68.81
CA HIS A 38 -27.63 27.02 -68.33
C HIS A 38 -26.37 27.38 -67.49
N ASN A 39 -25.69 28.45 -67.88
CA ASN A 39 -24.59 29.02 -67.10
C ASN A 39 -25.10 29.73 -65.84
N SER A 40 -26.27 30.36 -65.90
CA SER A 40 -26.92 30.97 -64.74
C SER A 40 -27.31 29.94 -63.69
N GLU A 41 -27.88 28.80 -64.09
CA GLU A 41 -28.25 27.70 -63.19
C GLU A 41 -27.02 27.01 -62.57
N LEU A 42 -25.96 26.80 -63.35
CA LEU A 42 -24.68 26.29 -62.84
C LEU A 42 -24.09 27.24 -61.78
N MET A 43 -24.04 28.54 -62.09
CA MET A 43 -23.54 29.56 -61.15
C MET A 43 -24.41 29.62 -59.89
N ALA A 44 -25.74 29.52 -60.00
CA ALA A 44 -26.65 29.46 -58.87
C ALA A 44 -26.48 28.19 -58.00
N SER A 45 -26.09 27.07 -58.61
CA SER A 45 -25.74 25.83 -57.90
C SER A 45 -24.38 25.94 -57.21
N MET A 46 -23.40 26.54 -57.86
CA MET A 46 -22.08 26.80 -57.27
C MET A 46 -22.16 27.80 -56.12
N THR A 47 -22.95 28.87 -56.23
CA THR A 47 -23.14 29.83 -55.12
C THR A 47 -23.84 29.19 -53.93
N ARG A 48 -24.84 28.31 -54.16
CA ARG A 48 -25.44 27.51 -53.08
C ARG A 48 -24.42 26.58 -52.42
N LYS A 49 -23.64 25.84 -53.19
CA LYS A 49 -22.58 24.96 -52.64
C LYS A 49 -21.52 25.76 -51.86
N LEU A 50 -21.12 26.92 -52.36
CA LEU A 50 -20.19 27.81 -51.65
C LEU A 50 -20.79 28.31 -50.33
N TRP A 51 -22.07 28.67 -50.34
CA TRP A 51 -22.79 29.07 -49.13
C TRP A 51 -22.87 27.92 -48.12
N ASP A 52 -23.25 26.72 -48.55
CA ASP A 52 -23.35 25.54 -47.68
C ASP A 52 -21.99 25.18 -47.08
N LEU A 53 -20.92 25.23 -47.87
CA LEU A 53 -19.55 25.03 -47.40
C LEU A 53 -19.11 26.12 -46.43
N GLU A 54 -19.46 27.39 -46.67
CA GLU A 54 -19.18 28.48 -45.75
C GLU A 54 -19.89 28.28 -44.41
N GLN A 55 -21.15 27.85 -44.43
CA GLN A 55 -21.92 27.50 -43.22
C GLN A 55 -21.30 26.30 -42.50
N GLN A 56 -20.87 25.27 -43.23
CA GLN A 56 -20.22 24.11 -42.64
C GLN A 56 -18.89 24.46 -41.98
N VAL A 57 -18.09 25.33 -42.61
CA VAL A 57 -16.84 25.83 -42.03
C VAL A 57 -17.13 26.60 -40.74
N LYS A 58 -18.16 27.45 -40.71
CA LYS A 58 -18.59 28.17 -39.49
C LYS A 58 -18.99 27.21 -38.36
N ALA A 59 -19.80 26.20 -38.66
CA ALA A 59 -20.20 25.20 -37.68
C ALA A 59 -19.00 24.42 -37.13
N GLN A 60 -18.05 24.05 -37.99
CA GLN A 60 -16.83 23.35 -37.58
C GLN A 60 -15.93 24.24 -36.72
N THR A 61 -15.81 25.55 -37.03
CA THR A 61 -15.05 26.47 -36.18
C THR A 61 -15.66 26.60 -34.78
N ASP A 62 -16.99 26.69 -34.68
CA ASP A 62 -17.66 26.79 -33.38
C ASP A 62 -17.50 25.50 -32.57
N GLU A 63 -17.57 24.33 -33.21
CA GLU A 63 -17.34 23.05 -32.56
C GLU A 63 -15.90 22.93 -32.04
N ILE A 64 -14.91 23.33 -32.82
CA ILE A 64 -13.50 23.35 -32.41
C ILE A 64 -13.33 24.25 -31.19
N LEU A 65 -13.87 25.48 -31.22
CA LEU A 65 -13.81 26.40 -30.08
C LEU A 65 -14.46 25.83 -28.83
N SER A 66 -15.56 25.07 -28.97
CA SER A 66 -16.20 24.41 -27.83
C SER A 66 -15.33 23.29 -27.23
N LYS A 67 -14.63 22.54 -28.08
CA LYS A 67 -13.70 21.47 -27.68
C LYS A 67 -12.45 22.06 -27.03
N ASP A 68 -11.91 23.14 -27.58
CA ASP A 68 -10.75 23.83 -27.01
C ASP A 68 -11.04 24.37 -25.61
N ARG A 69 -12.23 24.95 -25.39
CA ARG A 69 -12.67 25.35 -24.03
C ARG A 69 -12.77 24.17 -23.08
N LYS A 70 -13.26 23.02 -23.55
CA LYS A 70 -13.36 21.80 -22.73
C LYS A 70 -11.98 21.23 -22.42
N ILE A 71 -11.06 21.24 -23.38
CA ILE A 71 -9.68 20.81 -23.20
C ILE A 71 -9.03 21.68 -22.13
N ALA A 72 -9.11 23.02 -22.25
CA ALA A 72 -8.56 23.93 -21.25
C ALA A 72 -9.13 23.66 -19.83
N ALA A 73 -10.45 23.46 -19.70
CA ALA A 73 -11.06 23.14 -18.41
C ALA A 73 -10.60 21.80 -17.83
N LEU A 74 -10.41 20.78 -18.68
CA LEU A 74 -9.89 19.48 -18.26
C LEU A 74 -8.40 19.55 -17.92
N GLU A 75 -7.61 20.35 -18.65
CA GLU A 75 -6.21 20.61 -18.36
C GLU A 75 -6.05 21.32 -17.02
N ASP A 76 -6.86 22.33 -16.71
CA ASP A 76 -6.90 22.99 -15.39
C ASP A 76 -7.27 22.01 -14.27
N LEU A 77 -8.25 21.12 -14.51
CA LEU A 77 -8.61 20.09 -13.53
C LEU A 77 -7.47 19.08 -13.32
N VAL A 78 -6.81 18.63 -14.38
CA VAL A 78 -5.63 17.77 -14.28
C VAL A 78 -4.50 18.50 -13.56
N GLN A 79 -4.26 19.77 -13.87
CA GLN A 79 -3.24 20.60 -13.24
C GLN A 79 -3.52 20.89 -11.77
N THR A 80 -4.78 20.96 -11.34
CA THR A 80 -5.12 21.06 -9.90
C THR A 80 -4.97 19.71 -9.19
N LEU A 81 -5.17 18.60 -9.90
CA LEU A 81 -5.03 17.25 -9.35
C LEU A 81 -3.58 16.71 -9.37
N GLN A 82 -2.68 17.22 -10.22
CA GLN A 82 -1.42 16.54 -10.56
C GLN A 82 -0.12 16.98 -9.80
N PRO A 83 0.16 18.26 -9.45
CA PRO A 83 1.53 18.67 -9.13
C PRO A 83 1.91 18.78 -7.64
N HIS A 84 0.98 18.76 -6.67
CA HIS A 84 1.33 18.73 -5.23
C HIS A 84 1.20 17.37 -4.52
N PRO A 85 0.39 16.39 -4.98
CA PRO A 85 0.28 15.12 -4.27
C PRO A 85 1.43 14.15 -4.58
N ALA A 86 2.02 14.11 -5.78
CA ALA A 86 2.95 13.02 -6.13
C ALA A 86 4.27 13.06 -5.34
N GLU A 87 4.97 14.19 -5.27
CA GLU A 87 6.25 14.27 -4.55
C GLU A 87 6.07 14.26 -3.03
N ALA A 88 5.05 14.95 -2.51
CA ALA A 88 4.72 14.93 -1.09
C ALA A 88 4.23 13.56 -0.62
N THR A 89 3.49 12.82 -1.46
CA THR A 89 3.12 11.42 -1.15
C THR A 89 4.31 10.49 -1.20
N LEU A 90 5.24 10.66 -2.14
CA LEU A 90 6.48 9.87 -2.19
C LEU A 90 7.36 10.12 -0.97
N GLN A 91 7.55 11.38 -0.56
CA GLN A 91 8.30 11.71 0.66
C GLN A 91 7.61 11.13 1.90
N ARG A 92 6.29 11.31 2.02
CA ARG A 92 5.52 10.74 3.13
C ARG A 92 5.57 9.22 3.15
N GLN A 93 5.58 8.58 1.98
CA GLN A 93 5.72 7.14 1.85
C GLN A 93 7.10 6.69 2.30
N GLU A 94 8.17 7.35 1.89
CA GLU A 94 9.54 7.05 2.31
C GLU A 94 9.73 7.23 3.83
N GLU A 95 9.17 8.28 4.42
CA GLU A 95 9.13 8.48 5.88
C GLU A 95 8.41 7.32 6.58
N LEU A 96 7.26 6.87 6.07
CA LEU A 96 6.54 5.75 6.64
C LEU A 96 7.30 4.43 6.48
N GLU A 97 7.94 4.20 5.34
CA GLU A 97 8.76 3.02 5.09
C GLU A 97 9.96 2.98 6.06
N THR A 98 10.64 4.11 6.25
CA THR A 98 11.75 4.21 7.21
C THR A 98 11.27 3.98 8.64
N MET A 99 10.13 4.55 9.05
CA MET A 99 9.53 4.27 10.36
C MET A 99 9.12 2.81 10.53
N CYS A 100 8.51 2.19 9.52
CA CYS A 100 8.14 0.78 9.54
C CYS A 100 9.37 -0.11 9.74
N VAL A 101 10.47 0.17 9.03
CA VAL A 101 11.73 -0.58 9.19
C VAL A 101 12.31 -0.38 10.59
N GLN A 102 12.25 0.83 11.15
CA GLN A 102 12.70 1.12 12.51
C GLN A 102 11.88 0.35 13.56
N LEU A 103 10.55 0.40 13.46
CA LEU A 103 9.65 -0.33 14.36
C LEU A 103 9.84 -1.84 14.24
N GLN A 104 9.97 -2.38 13.02
CA GLN A 104 10.27 -3.79 12.81
C GLN A 104 11.63 -4.19 13.40
N ARG A 105 12.63 -3.30 13.37
CA ARG A 105 13.90 -3.54 14.05
C ARG A 105 13.72 -3.56 15.56
N GLN A 106 12.98 -2.61 16.12
CA GLN A 106 12.69 -2.56 17.56
C GLN A 106 11.94 -3.81 18.03
N VAL A 107 10.88 -4.22 17.33
CA VAL A 107 10.13 -5.44 17.64
C VAL A 107 11.04 -6.68 17.61
N ARG A 108 11.91 -6.81 16.59
CA ARG A 108 12.88 -7.92 16.54
C ARG A 108 13.91 -7.88 17.68
N GLU A 109 14.26 -6.71 18.18
CA GLU A 109 15.13 -6.57 19.37
C GLU A 109 14.37 -6.98 20.63
N MET A 110 13.11 -6.56 20.77
CA MET A 110 12.24 -6.97 21.87
C MET A 110 11.98 -8.48 21.87
N GLU A 111 11.71 -9.09 20.71
CA GLU A 111 11.50 -10.53 20.56
C GLU A 111 12.75 -11.33 20.91
N ARG A 112 13.94 -10.89 20.47
CA ARG A 112 15.21 -11.53 20.85
C ARG A 112 15.46 -11.43 22.34
N PHE A 113 15.26 -10.24 22.92
CA PHE A 113 15.37 -10.03 24.35
C PHE A 113 14.45 -10.98 25.12
N LEU A 114 13.19 -11.12 24.72
CA LEU A 114 12.26 -12.05 25.35
C LEU A 114 12.70 -13.51 25.17
N GLY A 115 13.19 -13.88 23.99
CA GLY A 115 13.70 -15.21 23.69
C GLY A 115 14.87 -15.63 24.60
N ASP A 116 15.75 -14.71 24.97
CA ASP A 116 16.86 -14.97 25.91
C ASP A 116 16.36 -15.42 27.30
N TYR A 117 15.13 -15.03 27.67
CA TYR A 117 14.46 -15.44 28.90
C TYR A 117 13.42 -16.55 28.69
N GLY A 118 13.31 -17.11 27.48
CA GLY A 118 12.30 -18.11 27.12
C GLY A 118 10.86 -17.54 27.04
N LEU A 119 10.71 -16.23 26.96
CA LEU A 119 9.44 -15.55 26.78
C LEU A 119 9.14 -15.36 25.28
N GLN A 120 7.87 -15.48 24.90
CA GLN A 120 7.42 -15.26 23.52
C GLN A 120 6.46 -14.07 23.46
N TRP A 121 6.68 -13.16 22.52
CA TRP A 121 5.73 -12.10 22.21
C TRP A 121 4.54 -12.69 21.42
N VAL A 122 3.36 -12.74 22.03
CA VAL A 122 2.14 -13.27 21.38
C VAL A 122 1.32 -12.19 20.68
N GLY A 123 1.55 -10.91 21.00
CA GLY A 123 0.78 -9.79 20.46
C GLY A 123 -0.70 -9.84 20.85
N GLU A 124 -1.49 -8.92 20.28
CA GLU A 124 -2.95 -8.93 20.37
C GLU A 124 -3.54 -9.52 19.08
N PRO A 125 -4.44 -10.53 19.16
CA PRO A 125 -5.16 -10.98 17.98
C PRO A 125 -6.08 -9.86 17.49
N MET A 126 -5.90 -9.42 16.23
CA MET A 126 -6.69 -8.35 15.62
C MET A 126 -8.19 -8.66 15.53
N ASP A 127 -8.57 -9.93 15.64
CA ASP A 127 -9.94 -10.39 15.33
C ASP A 127 -10.95 -10.17 16.48
N GLN A 128 -10.60 -9.40 17.52
CA GLN A 128 -11.42 -9.19 18.72
C GLN A 128 -11.94 -7.74 18.86
N GLU A 129 -12.05 -6.97 17.79
CA GLU A 129 -12.65 -5.62 17.83
C GLU A 129 -14.08 -5.57 17.26
N ASP A 130 -14.52 -6.58 16.50
CA ASP A 130 -15.81 -6.57 15.80
C ASP A 130 -17.00 -7.10 16.62
N SER A 131 -16.80 -7.46 17.89
CA SER A 131 -17.86 -7.99 18.74
C SER A 131 -17.65 -7.60 20.19
N GLU A 132 -18.08 -6.39 20.56
CA GLU A 132 -18.82 -6.16 21.81
C GLU A 132 -19.37 -4.73 21.86
N SER A 133 -20.66 -4.59 21.58
CA SER A 133 -21.47 -3.48 22.08
C SER A 133 -21.50 -3.55 23.61
N LYS A 134 -20.65 -2.78 24.29
CA LYS A 134 -20.67 -2.72 25.75
C LYS A 134 -20.43 -1.30 26.24
N THR A 135 -21.57 -0.63 26.44
CA THR A 135 -21.81 0.48 27.36
C THR A 135 -20.57 1.15 27.93
N VAL A 136 -20.29 2.33 27.36
CA VAL A 136 -19.44 3.38 27.88
C VAL A 136 -19.64 3.50 29.40
N SER A 137 -18.63 3.06 30.15
CA SER A 137 -18.45 3.45 31.55
C SER A 137 -17.26 4.39 31.57
N GLU A 138 -17.54 5.69 31.63
CA GLU A 138 -16.57 6.74 31.90
C GLU A 138 -16.07 6.57 33.33
N ASP A 139 -15.02 5.79 33.53
CA ASP A 139 -14.18 5.91 34.71
C ASP A 139 -12.80 5.28 34.45
N GLY A 140 -11.79 6.14 34.56
CA GLY A 140 -10.36 5.86 34.72
C GLY A 140 -9.67 5.14 33.57
N GLU A 141 -8.52 5.67 33.15
CA GLU A 141 -7.45 5.01 32.37
C GLU A 141 -7.37 3.51 32.67
N ARG A 142 -8.16 2.72 31.94
CA ARG A 142 -8.11 1.27 32.02
C ARG A 142 -6.95 0.87 31.15
N ASP A 143 -5.78 0.93 31.75
CA ASP A 143 -4.53 0.43 31.20
C ASP A 143 -4.82 -0.97 30.65
N TRP A 144 -4.57 -1.16 29.35
CA TRP A 144 -4.93 -2.37 28.59
C TRP A 144 -4.44 -3.66 29.28
N MET A 145 -3.36 -3.56 30.07
CA MET A 145 -2.82 -4.61 30.94
C MET A 145 -3.79 -5.10 32.02
N THR A 146 -4.71 -4.25 32.48
CA THR A 146 -5.74 -4.58 33.48
C THR A 146 -7.09 -4.94 32.85
N ALA A 147 -7.33 -4.53 31.59
CA ALA A 147 -8.56 -4.82 30.87
C ALA A 147 -8.63 -6.30 30.47
N LYS A 148 -7.50 -6.89 30.06
CA LYS A 148 -7.39 -8.33 29.82
C LYS A 148 -7.06 -9.03 31.14
N LYS A 149 -7.69 -10.18 31.40
CA LYS A 149 -7.63 -10.94 32.67
C LYS A 149 -6.24 -11.48 33.07
N PHE A 150 -5.15 -11.00 32.45
CA PHE A 150 -3.80 -11.51 32.67
C PHE A 150 -3.14 -10.95 33.93
N TRP A 151 -3.49 -9.74 34.38
CA TRP A 151 -2.85 -9.16 35.56
C TRP A 151 -3.82 -8.32 36.40
N LYS A 152 -3.97 -8.70 37.68
CA LYS A 152 -4.83 -8.03 38.68
C LYS A 152 -4.02 -7.78 39.96
N PRO A 153 -3.29 -6.65 40.05
CA PRO A 153 -2.49 -6.35 41.23
C PRO A 153 -3.32 -6.23 42.53
N GLY A 154 -4.59 -5.84 42.42
CA GLY A 154 -5.51 -5.68 43.56
C GLY A 154 -6.20 -6.95 44.06
N ASP A 155 -6.19 -8.03 43.26
CA ASP A 155 -6.72 -9.36 43.67
C ASP A 155 -5.63 -10.28 44.21
N SER A 156 -4.35 -9.87 44.12
CA SER A 156 -3.25 -10.51 44.81
C SER A 156 -3.41 -10.29 46.31
N LEU A 157 -4.12 -11.21 46.97
CA LEU A 157 -4.04 -11.35 48.42
C LEU A 157 -2.56 -11.42 48.82
N ALA A 158 -2.26 -10.86 50.00
CA ALA A 158 -0.90 -10.77 50.56
C ALA A 158 -0.08 -12.03 50.23
N PRO A 159 1.23 -11.89 49.92
CA PRO A 159 2.08 -13.02 49.57
C PRO A 159 1.78 -14.18 50.51
N PRO A 160 1.40 -15.37 49.99
CA PRO A 160 0.99 -16.46 50.84
C PRO A 160 2.05 -16.62 51.92
N GLU A 161 1.64 -16.68 53.19
CA GLU A 161 2.58 -16.87 54.30
C GLU A 161 3.36 -18.15 54.01
N VAL A 162 4.60 -17.99 53.57
CA VAL A 162 5.47 -19.12 53.26
C VAL A 162 5.92 -19.68 54.59
N ASP A 163 5.44 -20.86 54.93
CA ASP A 163 5.96 -21.64 56.03
C ASP A 163 7.34 -22.17 55.64
N PHE A 164 8.38 -21.45 56.05
CA PHE A 164 9.77 -21.79 55.78
C PHE A 164 10.18 -23.11 56.42
N ASP A 165 9.55 -23.50 57.53
CA ASP A 165 9.84 -24.76 58.21
C ASP A 165 9.30 -25.93 57.37
N ARG A 166 8.06 -25.80 56.85
CA ARG A 166 7.50 -26.77 55.89
C ARG A 166 8.30 -26.85 54.59
N LEU A 167 8.79 -25.71 54.09
CA LEU A 167 9.61 -25.66 52.89
C LEU A 167 10.94 -26.39 53.12
N LEU A 168 11.62 -26.14 54.24
CA LEU A 168 12.85 -26.82 54.60
C LEU A 168 12.63 -28.33 54.81
N ALA A 169 11.54 -28.74 55.46
CA ALA A 169 11.19 -30.15 55.62
C ALA A 169 10.97 -30.83 54.27
N SER A 170 10.19 -30.23 53.37
CA SER A 170 9.97 -30.78 52.02
C SER A 170 11.25 -30.85 51.19
N LEU A 171 12.16 -29.88 51.34
CA LEU A 171 13.45 -29.89 50.68
C LEU A 171 14.34 -31.02 51.23
N GLN A 172 14.30 -31.27 52.53
CA GLN A 172 15.02 -32.38 53.16
C GLN A 172 14.48 -33.73 52.70
N ASP A 173 13.16 -33.91 52.67
CA ASP A 173 12.50 -35.11 52.16
C ASP A 173 12.92 -35.38 50.70
N LEU A 174 12.91 -34.34 49.86
CA LEU A 174 13.39 -34.45 48.48
C LEU A 174 14.89 -34.76 48.40
N SER A 175 15.71 -34.19 49.29
CA SER A 175 17.15 -34.48 49.32
C SER A 175 17.43 -35.92 49.74
N GLU A 176 16.65 -36.48 50.67
CA GLU A 176 16.74 -37.87 51.11
C GLU A 176 16.35 -38.84 49.99
N LEU A 177 15.28 -38.52 49.25
CA LEU A 177 14.86 -39.30 48.07
C LEU A 177 15.90 -39.30 46.94
N VAL A 178 16.77 -38.29 46.88
CA VAL A 178 17.82 -38.13 45.86
C VAL A 178 19.17 -38.72 46.28
N VAL A 179 19.33 -39.20 47.54
CA VAL A 179 20.60 -39.75 48.08
C VAL A 179 21.17 -40.90 47.23
N GLU A 180 20.35 -41.57 46.42
CA GLU A 180 20.80 -42.67 45.56
C GLU A 180 21.37 -42.22 44.19
N GLY A 181 21.31 -40.93 43.84
CA GLY A 181 21.48 -40.47 42.45
C GLY A 181 22.88 -40.11 41.97
N ASP A 182 23.69 -39.39 42.76
CA ASP A 182 24.85 -38.67 42.18
C ASP A 182 26.20 -39.03 42.82
N THR A 183 26.80 -40.13 42.36
CA THR A 183 28.22 -40.41 42.62
C THR A 183 29.10 -39.79 41.53
N GLN A 184 29.96 -38.84 41.88
CA GLN A 184 30.92 -38.25 40.96
C GLN A 184 32.22 -39.06 40.93
N VAL A 185 32.70 -39.39 39.73
CA VAL A 185 33.96 -40.10 39.53
C VAL A 185 35.11 -39.09 39.61
N THR A 186 35.98 -39.20 40.61
CA THR A 186 37.22 -38.41 40.69
C THR A 186 38.43 -39.26 40.29
N PRO A 187 39.25 -38.81 39.32
CA PRO A 187 40.46 -39.51 38.94
C PRO A 187 41.52 -39.38 40.04
N VAL A 188 42.15 -40.50 40.41
CA VAL A 188 43.24 -40.58 41.38
C VAL A 188 44.41 -41.30 40.70
N PRO A 189 45.68 -40.93 40.92
CA PRO A 189 46.80 -41.68 40.33
C PRO A 189 46.73 -43.15 40.75
N GLY A 190 46.37 -44.02 39.80
CA GLY A 190 46.08 -45.44 40.02
C GLY A 190 44.63 -45.88 39.76
N GLY A 191 43.71 -44.99 39.42
CA GLY A 191 42.34 -45.34 39.03
C GLY A 191 41.32 -44.21 39.18
N ALA A 192 40.07 -44.56 39.50
CA ALA A 192 39.01 -43.61 39.74
C ALA A 192 38.23 -43.98 41.02
N ARG A 193 37.84 -42.99 41.80
CA ARG A 193 37.07 -43.17 43.04
C ARG A 193 35.74 -42.45 42.94
N LEU A 194 34.66 -43.16 43.24
CA LEU A 194 33.33 -42.57 43.41
C LEU A 194 33.31 -41.75 44.70
N ARG A 195 32.89 -40.49 44.61
CA ARG A 195 32.64 -39.60 45.74
C ARG A 195 31.19 -39.17 45.73
N THR A 196 30.58 -39.10 46.90
CA THR A 196 29.29 -38.45 47.11
C THR A 196 29.46 -36.95 46.98
N LEU A 197 28.57 -36.28 46.24
CA LEU A 197 28.58 -34.82 46.15
C LEU A 197 28.25 -34.20 47.51
N GLU A 198 28.89 -33.08 47.83
CA GLU A 198 28.59 -32.31 49.04
C GLU A 198 27.29 -31.52 48.86
N PRO A 199 26.43 -31.45 49.90
CA PRO A 199 25.21 -30.63 49.85
C PRO A 199 25.51 -29.15 49.59
N ILE A 200 24.74 -28.53 48.71
CA ILE A 200 24.85 -27.10 48.40
C ILE A 200 24.33 -26.29 49.59
N PRO A 201 25.10 -25.31 50.13
CA PRO A 201 24.63 -24.48 51.24
C PRO A 201 23.54 -23.50 50.75
N LEU A 202 22.32 -23.67 51.24
CA LEU A 202 21.20 -22.78 50.94
C LEU A 202 20.95 -21.80 52.09
N LYS A 203 20.59 -20.56 51.75
CA LYS A 203 20.18 -19.52 52.72
C LYS A 203 18.81 -18.98 52.33
N LEU A 204 17.87 -19.05 53.27
CA LEU A 204 16.54 -18.46 53.13
C LEU A 204 16.51 -17.13 53.89
N TYR A 205 15.96 -16.10 53.27
CA TYR A 205 15.81 -14.77 53.85
C TYR A 205 14.32 -14.46 53.98
N ARG A 206 13.94 -13.89 55.12
CA ARG A 206 12.59 -13.38 55.40
C ARG A 206 12.70 -11.87 55.63
N ASN A 207 11.73 -11.12 55.10
CA ASN A 207 11.58 -9.69 55.35
C ASN A 207 10.93 -9.42 56.71
#